data_AF-A0A831PRF6-F1
#
_entry.id   AF-A0A831PRF6-F1
#
_cell.length_a   1.000
_cell.length_b   1.000
_cell.length_c   1.000
_cell.angle_alpha   90.00
_cell.angle_beta   90.00
_cell.angle_gamma   90.00
#
_symmetry.space_group_name_H-M   'P 1'
#
loop_
_entity.id
_entity.type
_entity.pdbx_description
1 polymer ?
#
loop_
_entity_poly.entity_id
_entity_poly.type
_entity_poly.pdbx_seq_one_letter_code
_entity_poly.pdbx_strand_id
1 'polypeptide(L)'
;MAERKKNNNQTPPPQPPKNPFAGGNKSAGKKDPKGPKFNAYWVYGIIALVFIGVQYYLTSSSGPVETNWSEVRSTMLANNDIERIVVVNEKKANIYIKTSSLQKYEQEFTGKYTTPAEGGPHFTFTIGSVETFERNLREAQEGSLDEILPEYREERNWAGEILWTIGPFVLIILLWVWIFRRMSRGPGGGAGGIFNVGKSQAKVFDKDQKVTTSFKDVAGLAEAKQEVEEIVEFLRNPAKFTKLGGKIPKGALLVGPPGTGKTLLARAVAGEASVPFFSMSGSDFVEMFVGVGASRVRDLFKQAKEKAPCIIFIDEIDAIGRARGKNS
;
A
#
# COMPACT_ATOMS: atom_id res chain seq x y z
N MET A 1 -55.45 53.82 -2.13
CA MET A 1 -54.81 53.52 -0.82
C MET A 1 -55.51 52.30 -0.21
N ALA A 2 -54.70 51.39 0.34
CA ALA A 2 -55.05 50.19 1.11
C ALA A 2 -55.54 48.93 0.35
N GLU A 3 -54.57 48.06 0.07
CA GLU A 3 -54.72 46.60 -0.08
C GLU A 3 -55.62 45.98 0.99
N ARG A 4 -56.51 45.06 0.59
CA ARG A 4 -57.09 44.06 1.49
C ARG A 4 -56.78 42.66 0.96
N LYS A 5 -55.85 42.02 1.67
CA LYS A 5 -55.45 40.61 1.55
C LYS A 5 -56.66 39.68 1.71
N LYS A 6 -56.81 38.74 0.78
CA LYS A 6 -57.69 37.57 0.94
C LYS A 6 -57.04 36.61 1.94
N ASN A 7 -57.67 36.44 3.10
CA ASN A 7 -57.41 35.36 4.04
C ASN A 7 -58.01 34.06 3.48
N ASN A 8 -57.18 33.06 3.18
CA ASN A 8 -57.63 31.71 2.87
C ASN A 8 -57.32 30.82 4.07
N ASN A 9 -58.34 30.58 4.90
CA ASN A 9 -58.30 29.60 5.97
C ASN A 9 -58.37 28.20 5.36
N GLN A 10 -57.27 27.44 5.41
CA GLN A 10 -57.29 26.00 5.23
C GLN A 10 -56.65 25.34 6.45
N THR A 11 -57.49 24.82 7.33
CA THR A 11 -57.13 23.87 8.38
C THR A 11 -56.67 22.55 7.75
N PRO A 12 -55.52 21.97 8.16
CA PRO A 12 -55.09 20.65 7.69
C PRO A 12 -55.94 19.52 8.29
N PRO A 13 -56.07 18.36 7.61
CA PRO A 13 -56.90 17.25 8.05
C PRO A 13 -56.34 16.57 9.33
N PRO A 14 -57.20 15.91 10.15
CA PRO A 14 -56.79 15.34 11.44
C PRO A 14 -55.85 14.14 11.26
N GLN A 15 -54.80 14.09 12.08
CA GLN A 15 -53.85 12.96 12.14
C GLN A 15 -54.52 11.75 12.85
N PRO A 16 -54.24 10.51 12.42
CA PRO A 16 -54.80 9.32 13.06
C PRO A 16 -54.24 9.12 14.49
N PRO A 17 -55.00 8.50 15.41
CA PRO A 17 -54.61 8.39 16.81
C PRO A 17 -53.35 7.53 17.00
N LYS A 18 -52.45 7.99 17.88
CA LYS A 18 -51.23 7.27 18.26
C LYS A 18 -51.58 6.01 19.05
N ASN A 19 -51.09 4.86 18.57
CA ASN A 19 -51.17 3.58 19.28
C ASN A 19 -50.45 3.63 20.64
N PRO A 20 -51.10 3.26 21.76
CA PRO A 20 -50.50 3.31 23.10
C PRO A 20 -49.60 2.11 23.44
N PHE A 21 -49.32 1.21 22.49
CA PHE A 21 -48.56 -0.03 22.71
C PHE A 21 -47.20 -0.08 21.99
N ALA A 22 -46.57 1.07 21.71
CA ALA A 22 -45.16 1.12 21.31
C ALA A 22 -44.27 1.09 22.57
N GLY A 23 -44.11 -0.10 23.14
CA GLY A 23 -43.22 -0.38 24.26
C GLY A 23 -41.77 0.02 23.96
N GLY A 24 -41.19 0.80 24.86
CA GLY A 24 -39.84 1.31 24.76
C GLY A 24 -38.78 0.21 24.86
N ASN A 25 -37.74 0.33 24.04
CA ASN A 25 -36.44 -0.23 24.34
C ASN A 25 -35.37 0.82 24.03
N LYS A 26 -35.09 1.69 25.01
CA LYS A 26 -33.92 2.58 24.98
C LYS A 26 -32.70 1.72 25.28
N SER A 27 -32.06 1.18 24.25
CA SER A 27 -30.72 0.64 24.39
C SER A 27 -29.72 1.80 24.48
N ALA A 28 -29.21 2.01 25.68
CA ALA A 28 -28.18 2.99 25.97
C ALA A 28 -26.85 2.56 25.32
N GLY A 29 -26.57 3.11 24.14
CA GLY A 29 -25.26 3.00 23.50
C GLY A 29 -24.23 3.85 24.25
N LYS A 30 -23.37 3.20 25.02
CA LYS A 30 -22.17 3.75 25.65
C LYS A 30 -21.33 4.45 24.56
N LYS A 31 -21.15 5.77 24.67
CA LYS A 31 -20.22 6.51 23.80
C LYS A 31 -18.80 6.20 24.28
N ASP A 32 -18.08 5.38 23.53
CA ASP A 32 -16.64 5.21 23.74
C ASP A 32 -15.93 6.58 23.61
N PRO A 33 -14.99 6.92 24.51
CA PRO A 33 -14.24 8.15 24.41
C PRO A 33 -13.43 8.12 23.11
N LYS A 34 -13.75 9.01 22.18
CA LYS A 34 -12.95 9.25 20.97
C LYS A 34 -11.58 9.74 21.42
N GLY A 35 -10.61 8.83 21.47
CA GLY A 35 -9.20 9.18 21.58
C GLY A 35 -8.81 10.17 20.48
N PRO A 36 -7.74 10.97 20.68
CA PRO A 36 -7.36 12.02 19.76
C PRO A 36 -7.16 11.42 18.37
N LYS A 37 -7.87 11.97 17.38
CA LYS A 37 -7.75 11.57 15.99
C LYS A 37 -6.34 11.92 15.54
N PHE A 38 -5.45 10.92 15.51
CA PHE A 38 -4.11 11.06 14.98
C PHE A 38 -4.17 11.55 13.53
N ASN A 39 -4.00 12.86 13.35
CA ASN A 39 -4.01 13.54 12.07
C ASN A 39 -2.68 13.28 11.38
N ALA A 40 -2.64 12.46 10.33
CA ALA A 40 -1.43 11.99 9.66
C ALA A 40 -0.36 13.07 9.37
N TYR A 41 -0.76 14.35 9.23
CA TYR A 41 0.12 15.51 9.12
C TYR A 41 1.14 15.68 10.27
N TRP A 42 0.86 15.22 11.49
CA TRP A 42 1.82 15.26 12.60
C TRP A 42 3.06 14.38 12.37
N VAL A 43 2.91 13.25 11.66
CA VAL A 43 4.03 12.37 11.32
C VAL A 43 4.94 13.05 10.29
N TYR A 44 4.35 13.72 9.30
CA TYR A 44 5.10 14.51 8.34
C TYR A 44 5.84 15.69 9.00
N GLY A 45 5.23 16.32 10.00
CA GLY A 45 5.90 17.35 10.81
C GLY A 45 7.12 16.82 11.57
N ILE A 46 7.01 15.63 12.18
CA ILE A 46 8.15 14.99 12.86
C ILE A 46 9.24 14.59 11.87
N ILE A 47 8.88 14.02 10.72
CA ILE A 47 9.86 13.66 9.68
C ILE A 47 10.56 14.91 9.14
N ALA A 48 9.83 16.01 8.91
CA ALA A 48 10.42 17.28 8.50
C ALA A 48 11.37 17.85 9.56
N LEU A 49 11.00 17.77 10.85
CA LEU A 49 11.87 18.20 11.95
C LEU A 49 13.15 17.37 12.08
N VAL A 50 13.04 16.04 11.94
CA VAL A 50 14.20 15.15 11.92
C VAL A 50 15.07 15.44 10.70
N PHE A 51 14.45 15.64 9.53
CA PHE A 51 15.18 15.98 8.32
C PHE A 51 15.90 17.33 8.44
N ILE A 52 15.25 18.35 9.01
CA ILE A 52 15.86 19.66 9.29
C ILE A 52 16.97 19.51 10.34
N GLY A 53 16.78 18.72 11.39
CA GLY A 53 17.79 18.47 12.41
C GLY A 53 19.01 17.72 11.85
N VAL A 54 18.78 16.72 11.01
CA VAL A 54 19.84 15.97 10.30
C VAL A 54 20.52 16.85 9.25
N GLN A 55 19.77 17.68 8.52
CA GLN A 55 20.33 18.61 7.55
C GLN A 55 21.16 19.70 8.25
N TYR A 56 20.70 20.22 9.39
CA TYR A 56 21.44 21.15 10.23
C TYR A 56 22.72 20.51 10.80
N TYR A 57 22.64 19.27 11.28
CA TYR A 57 23.80 18.53 11.79
C TYR A 57 24.81 18.19 10.67
N LEU A 58 24.34 17.75 9.51
CA LEU A 58 25.19 17.43 8.36
C LEU A 58 25.80 18.68 7.71
N THR A 59 25.11 19.83 7.77
CA THR A 59 25.61 21.11 7.25
C THR A 59 26.53 21.81 8.25
N SER A 60 26.47 21.44 9.53
CA SER A 60 27.44 21.84 10.55
C SER A 60 28.73 21.02 10.44
N SER A 61 29.26 20.91 9.22
CA SER A 61 30.52 20.22 8.93
C SER A 61 31.68 20.99 9.54
N SER A 62 32.18 20.52 10.68
CA SER A 62 33.48 20.88 11.23
C SER A 62 34.58 20.19 10.41
N GLY A 63 35.37 20.98 9.68
CA GLY A 63 36.50 20.49 8.89
C GLY A 63 37.79 21.27 9.19
N PRO A 64 38.96 20.72 8.83
CA PRO A 64 40.23 21.45 8.85
C PRO A 64 40.16 22.70 7.97
N VAL A 65 40.92 23.74 8.32
CA VAL A 65 40.99 24.99 7.55
C VAL A 65 41.66 24.71 6.20
N GLU A 66 41.01 25.14 5.10
CA GLU A 66 41.60 25.00 3.77
C GLU A 66 42.73 26.02 3.58
N THR A 67 43.91 25.56 3.19
CA THR A 67 45.09 26.39 2.89
C THR A 67 45.70 25.98 1.54
N ASN A 68 46.84 26.59 1.17
CA ASN A 68 47.60 26.26 -0.03
C ASN A 68 49.07 25.96 0.32
N TRP A 69 49.78 25.29 -0.60
CA TRP A 69 51.18 24.94 -0.41
C TRP A 69 52.10 26.16 -0.14
N SER A 70 51.84 27.28 -0.80
CA SER A 70 52.65 28.51 -0.66
C SER A 70 52.57 29.11 0.74
N GLU A 71 51.39 29.06 1.36
CA GLU A 71 51.13 29.51 2.71
C GLU A 71 51.77 28.57 3.73
N VAL A 72 51.57 27.25 3.55
CA VAL A 72 52.22 26.22 4.38
C VAL A 72 53.74 26.37 4.35
N ARG A 73 54.33 26.61 3.17
CA ARG A 73 55.77 26.83 3.02
C ARG A 73 56.25 28.12 3.69
N SER A 74 55.53 29.22 3.49
CA SER A 74 55.99 30.55 3.92
C SER A 74 55.72 30.85 5.38
N THR A 75 54.68 30.27 6.00
CA THR A 75 54.29 30.56 7.38
C THR A 75 54.50 29.38 8.32
N MET A 76 54.08 28.17 7.96
CA MET A 76 54.05 27.03 8.89
C MET A 76 55.40 26.27 8.93
N LEU A 77 55.96 25.99 7.74
CA LEU A 77 57.27 25.33 7.61
C LEU A 77 58.41 26.25 8.03
N ALA A 78 58.37 27.53 7.63
CA ALA A 78 59.40 28.51 7.97
C ALA A 78 59.54 28.75 9.49
N ASN A 79 58.43 28.65 10.24
CA ASN A 79 58.41 28.85 11.69
C ASN A 79 58.56 27.55 12.51
N ASN A 80 58.76 26.40 11.85
CA ASN A 80 58.81 25.07 12.47
C ASN A 80 57.57 24.76 13.35
N ASP A 81 56.39 25.20 12.89
CA ASP A 81 55.13 25.08 13.63
C ASP A 81 54.41 23.74 13.35
N ILE A 82 54.87 22.95 12.37
CA ILE A 82 54.28 21.66 11.98
C ILE A 82 54.82 20.53 12.86
N GLU A 83 53.91 19.71 13.38
CA GLU A 83 54.22 18.47 14.13
C GLU A 83 54.32 17.27 13.19
N ARG A 84 53.34 17.10 12.31
CA ARG A 84 53.30 16.01 11.32
C ARG A 84 52.40 16.35 10.14
N ILE A 85 52.66 15.68 9.01
CA ILE A 85 51.86 15.81 7.79
C ILE A 85 51.32 14.43 7.44
N VAL A 86 50.01 14.33 7.19
CA VAL A 86 49.34 13.10 6.79
C VAL A 86 48.70 13.30 5.42
N VAL A 87 49.19 12.59 4.42
CA VAL A 87 48.60 12.54 3.07
C VAL A 87 47.44 11.56 3.09
N VAL A 88 46.24 12.06 2.79
CA VAL A 88 45.00 11.29 2.74
C VAL A 88 44.53 11.07 1.30
N ASN A 89 44.29 9.80 0.95
CA ASN A 89 43.78 9.36 -0.36
C ASN A 89 44.59 9.91 -1.55
N GLU A 90 45.90 10.15 -1.37
CA GLU A 90 46.84 10.70 -2.37
C GLU A 90 46.43 12.06 -2.97
N LYS A 91 45.42 12.73 -2.38
CA LYS A 91 44.79 13.94 -2.93
C LYS A 91 44.83 15.11 -1.98
N LYS A 92 44.88 14.86 -0.67
CA LYS A 92 44.89 15.90 0.35
C LYS A 92 46.06 15.70 1.30
N ALA A 93 46.69 16.79 1.72
CA ALA A 93 47.66 16.78 2.80
C ALA A 93 47.06 17.49 4.01
N ASN A 94 46.94 16.73 5.10
CA ASN A 94 46.45 17.18 6.40
C ASN A 94 47.64 17.55 7.30
N ILE A 95 47.60 18.75 7.87
CA ILE A 95 48.69 19.31 8.67
C ILE A 95 48.25 19.36 10.13
N TYR A 96 49.12 18.86 10.99
CA TYR A 96 48.99 18.94 12.44
C TYR A 96 50.00 19.96 12.94
N ILE A 97 49.52 20.99 13.63
CA ILE A 97 50.37 22.04 14.21
C ILE A 97 50.68 21.67 15.65
N LYS A 98 51.92 21.95 16.09
CA LYS A 98 52.37 21.74 17.47
C LYS A 98 51.46 22.51 18.43
N THR A 99 51.18 21.94 19.60
CA THR A 99 50.31 22.56 20.61
C THR A 99 50.78 23.97 21.01
N SER A 100 52.09 24.23 21.00
CA SER A 100 52.70 25.55 21.29
C SER A 100 52.35 26.65 20.28
N SER A 101 51.99 26.28 19.05
CA SER A 101 51.81 27.19 17.93
C SER A 101 50.33 27.38 17.57
N LEU A 102 49.42 26.65 18.20
CA LEU A 102 47.96 26.72 17.96
C LEU A 102 47.38 28.11 18.22
N GLN A 103 47.87 28.82 19.24
CA GLN A 103 47.43 30.18 19.57
C GLN A 103 47.73 31.19 18.45
N LYS A 104 48.77 30.96 17.64
CA LYS A 104 49.12 31.85 16.52
C LYS A 104 48.07 31.82 15.41
N TYR A 105 47.42 30.68 15.23
CA TYR A 105 46.46 30.42 14.14
C TYR A 105 45.00 30.42 14.64
N GLU A 106 44.76 30.81 15.90
CA GLU A 106 43.42 30.80 16.51
C GLU A 106 42.41 31.65 15.72
N GLN A 107 42.86 32.77 15.13
CA GLN A 107 42.02 33.62 14.28
C GLN A 107 41.56 32.91 13.00
N GLU A 108 42.37 32.01 12.44
CA GLU A 108 42.02 31.22 11.26
C GLU A 108 41.02 30.10 11.59
N PHE A 109 41.01 29.63 12.85
CA PHE A 109 40.07 28.62 13.35
C PHE A 109 38.70 29.17 13.79
N THR A 110 38.54 30.50 13.92
CA THR A 110 37.30 31.12 14.45
C THR A 110 36.26 31.49 13.37
N GLY A 111 36.45 31.04 12.13
CA GLY A 111 35.46 31.19 11.06
C GLY A 111 34.13 30.50 11.39
N LYS A 112 33.03 30.95 10.76
CA LYS A 112 31.65 30.47 11.04
C LYS A 112 31.42 28.95 10.90
N TYR A 113 32.39 28.19 10.37
CA TYR A 113 32.22 26.78 10.01
C TYR A 113 33.47 25.89 10.20
N THR A 114 34.60 26.40 10.73
CA THR A 114 35.90 25.68 10.65
C THR A 114 36.71 25.72 11.95
N THR A 115 36.18 25.08 13.00
CA THR A 115 36.96 24.78 14.21
C THR A 115 37.54 23.35 14.09
N PRO A 116 38.87 23.17 14.21
CA PRO A 116 39.47 21.83 14.25
C PRO A 116 38.97 21.04 15.45
N ALA A 117 38.65 19.76 15.26
CA ALA A 117 38.37 18.86 16.38
C ALA A 117 39.63 18.68 17.24
N GLU A 118 39.48 18.52 18.56
CA GLU A 118 40.62 18.23 19.45
C GLU A 118 41.37 16.98 18.97
N GLY A 119 42.64 17.15 18.58
CA GLY A 119 43.48 16.08 18.01
C GLY A 119 43.27 15.77 16.52
N GLY A 120 42.39 16.51 15.84
CA GLY A 120 42.17 16.42 14.40
C GLY A 120 43.16 17.26 13.57
N PRO A 121 43.11 17.16 12.23
CA PRO A 121 43.93 17.99 11.36
C PRO A 121 43.53 19.46 11.50
N HIS A 122 44.52 20.35 11.56
CA HIS A 122 44.30 21.79 11.72
C HIS A 122 44.11 22.47 10.36
N PHE A 123 44.94 22.09 9.40
CA PHE A 123 44.90 22.59 8.03
C PHE A 123 44.84 21.44 7.03
N THR A 124 44.19 21.68 5.89
CA THR A 124 44.18 20.76 4.75
C THR A 124 44.46 21.54 3.48
N PHE A 125 45.18 20.94 2.54
CA PHE A 125 45.27 21.46 1.18
C PHE A 125 45.28 20.31 0.17
N THR A 126 44.91 20.61 -1.07
CA THR A 126 44.88 19.63 -2.15
C THR A 126 46.28 19.50 -2.76
N ILE A 127 46.78 18.26 -2.87
CA ILE A 127 48.05 17.96 -3.52
C ILE A 127 47.80 17.49 -4.96
N GLY A 128 48.71 17.83 -5.88
CA GLY A 128 48.62 17.42 -7.28
C GLY A 128 49.04 15.97 -7.50
N SER A 129 50.29 15.66 -7.16
CA SER A 129 50.83 14.30 -7.13
C SER A 129 51.65 14.11 -5.85
N VAL A 130 51.69 12.89 -5.34
CA VAL A 130 52.43 12.53 -4.12
C VAL A 130 53.92 12.82 -4.31
N GLU A 131 54.48 12.48 -5.46
CA GLU A 131 55.90 12.64 -5.77
C GLU A 131 56.30 14.12 -5.88
N THR A 132 55.42 14.95 -6.44
CA THR A 132 55.65 16.39 -6.53
C THR A 132 55.56 17.03 -5.15
N PHE A 133 54.63 16.56 -4.32
CA PHE A 133 54.51 17.01 -2.95
C PHE A 133 55.75 16.63 -2.11
N GLU A 134 56.19 15.38 -2.15
CA GLU A 134 57.39 14.92 -1.43
C GLU A 134 58.65 15.68 -1.86
N ARG A 135 58.81 15.92 -3.17
CA ARG A 135 59.93 16.70 -3.70
C ARG A 135 59.91 18.14 -3.17
N ASN A 136 58.76 18.82 -3.27
CA ASN A 136 58.61 20.18 -2.79
C ASN A 136 58.78 20.28 -1.27
N LEU A 137 58.34 19.28 -0.52
CA LEU A 137 58.48 19.21 0.93
C LEU A 137 59.96 19.05 1.31
N ARG A 138 60.69 18.16 0.64
CA ARG A 138 62.12 17.97 0.84
C ARG A 138 62.90 19.24 0.51
N GLU A 139 62.62 19.89 -0.62
CA GLU A 139 63.22 21.17 -1.01
C GLU A 139 62.92 22.29 0.01
N ALA A 140 61.72 22.32 0.58
CA ALA A 140 61.36 23.31 1.60
C ALA A 140 62.02 23.06 2.96
N GLN A 141 62.48 21.82 3.22
CA GLN A 141 63.16 21.42 4.44
C GLN A 141 64.69 21.42 4.31
N GLU A 142 65.25 21.71 3.13
CA GLU A 142 66.70 21.84 2.93
C GLU A 142 67.25 22.95 3.86
N GLY A 143 68.01 22.53 4.88
CA GLY A 143 68.59 23.42 5.90
C GLY A 143 67.81 23.51 7.21
N SER A 144 66.70 22.79 7.37
CA SER A 144 65.98 22.64 8.65
C SER A 144 66.51 21.44 9.44
N LEU A 145 66.58 21.56 10.78
CA LEU A 145 67.10 20.51 11.67
C LEU A 145 66.08 19.38 11.93
N ASP A 146 64.79 19.64 11.73
CA ASP A 146 63.69 18.71 11.96
C ASP A 146 63.09 18.25 10.61
N GLU A 147 63.52 17.10 10.10
CA GLU A 147 62.95 16.49 8.89
C GLU A 147 61.60 15.83 9.21
N ILE A 148 60.53 16.33 8.61
CA ILE A 148 59.16 15.78 8.78
C ILE A 148 58.82 14.93 7.56
N LEU A 149 58.67 13.63 7.76
CA LEU A 149 58.24 12.70 6.72
C LEU A 149 56.71 12.63 6.65
N PRO A 150 56.11 12.60 5.44
CA PRO A 150 54.66 12.47 5.31
C PRO A 150 54.20 11.05 5.67
N GLU A 151 53.17 10.95 6.52
CA GLU A 151 52.43 9.70 6.75
C GLU A 151 51.35 9.53 5.67
N TYR A 152 51.10 8.30 5.23
CA TYR A 152 50.04 8.01 4.26
C TYR A 152 48.86 7.31 4.93
N ARG A 153 47.65 7.82 4.70
CA ARG A 153 46.40 7.19 5.15
C ARG A 153 45.37 7.12 4.04
N GLU A 154 44.70 5.98 3.94
CA GLU A 154 43.48 5.88 3.16
C GLU A 154 42.27 6.09 4.09
N GLU A 155 41.49 7.13 3.83
CA GLU A 155 40.25 7.39 4.54
C GLU A 155 39.07 7.07 3.63
N ARG A 156 38.28 6.05 3.99
CA ARG A 156 37.01 5.77 3.32
C ARG A 156 35.89 6.58 3.93
N ASN A 157 35.20 7.37 3.11
CA ASN A 157 33.99 8.07 3.52
C ASN A 157 32.77 7.12 3.53
N TRP A 158 32.82 6.12 4.41
CA TRP A 158 31.82 5.08 4.56
C TRP A 158 30.43 5.63 4.90
N ALA A 159 30.36 6.73 5.67
CA ALA A 159 29.10 7.36 6.04
C ALA A 159 28.37 7.98 4.83
N GLY A 160 29.11 8.69 3.96
CA GLY A 160 28.56 9.24 2.72
C GLY A 160 28.14 8.14 1.74
N GLU A 161 28.95 7.08 1.64
CA GLU A 161 28.67 5.92 0.78
C GLU A 161 27.43 5.15 1.24
N ILE A 162 27.29 4.92 2.54
CA ILE A 162 26.12 4.26 3.14
C ILE A 162 24.86 5.11 2.94
N LEU A 163 24.93 6.42 3.14
CA LEU A 163 23.77 7.30 2.96
C LEU A 163 23.30 7.29 1.50
N TRP A 164 24.23 7.35 0.55
CA TRP A 164 23.91 7.30 -0.89
C TRP A 164 23.36 5.93 -1.32
N THR A 165 23.90 4.85 -0.75
CA THR A 165 23.51 3.46 -1.08
C THR A 165 22.19 3.07 -0.44
N ILE A 166 21.98 3.40 0.83
CA ILE A 166 20.82 2.99 1.64
C ILE A 166 19.67 4.00 1.55
N GLY A 167 19.96 5.28 1.30
CA GLY A 167 18.96 6.34 1.20
C GLY A 167 17.77 6.02 0.27
N PRO A 168 18.00 5.57 -0.98
CA PRO A 168 16.92 5.19 -1.88
C PRO A 168 16.03 4.06 -1.34
N PHE A 169 16.60 3.04 -0.68
CA PHE A 169 15.83 1.94 -0.09
C PHE A 169 15.02 2.39 1.11
N VAL A 170 15.57 3.26 1.96
CA VAL A 170 14.85 3.83 3.11
C VAL A 170 13.66 4.65 2.64
N LEU A 171 13.79 5.45 1.59
CA LEU A 171 12.66 6.20 1.01
C LEU A 171 11.57 5.28 0.46
N ILE A 172 11.94 4.20 -0.24
CA ILE A 172 10.99 3.20 -0.71
C ILE A 172 10.29 2.52 0.46
N ILE A 173 11.02 2.12 1.50
CA ILE A 173 10.46 1.48 2.70
C ILE A 173 9.50 2.44 3.41
N LEU A 174 9.86 3.72 3.56
CA LEU A 174 8.99 4.73 4.16
C LEU A 174 7.72 4.97 3.32
N LEU A 175 7.85 4.99 1.99
CA LEU A 175 6.72 5.09 1.07
C LEU A 175 5.80 3.87 1.19
N TRP A 176 6.36 2.67 1.23
CA TRP A 176 5.61 1.43 1.44
C TRP A 176 4.92 1.43 2.80
N VAL A 177 5.62 1.73 3.89
CA VAL A 177 5.02 1.82 5.23
C VAL A 177 3.89 2.85 5.26
N TRP A 178 4.03 3.97 4.55
CA TRP A 178 2.97 4.97 4.42
C TRP A 178 1.76 4.45 3.64
N ILE A 179 1.96 3.79 2.50
CA ILE A 179 0.89 3.17 1.69
C ILE A 179 0.16 2.10 2.51
N PHE A 180 0.89 1.21 3.18
CA PHE A 180 0.31 0.13 3.98
C PHE A 180 -0.42 0.66 5.23
N ARG A 181 0.10 1.71 5.88
CA ARG A 181 -0.62 2.39 6.97
C ARG A 181 -1.88 3.12 6.48
N ARG A 182 -1.89 3.62 5.24
CA ARG A 182 -3.07 4.25 4.63
C ARG A 182 -4.11 3.22 4.23
N MET A 183 -3.68 2.08 3.69
CA MET A 183 -4.55 0.97 3.30
C MET A 183 -5.15 0.24 4.51
N SER A 184 -4.51 0.32 5.67
CA SER A 184 -4.98 -0.28 6.94
C SER A 184 -5.91 0.63 7.78
N ARG A 185 -6.35 1.79 7.26
CA ARG A 185 -7.14 2.78 8.01
C ARG A 185 -8.53 3.07 7.42
N GLY A 186 -8.91 2.37 6.35
CA GLY A 186 -10.28 2.35 5.85
C GLY A 186 -11.13 1.30 6.58
N PRO A 187 -12.47 1.45 6.68
CA PRO A 187 -13.35 0.41 7.20
C PRO A 187 -13.27 -0.80 6.25
N GLY A 188 -12.44 -1.79 6.63
CA GLY A 188 -12.08 -2.94 5.80
C GLY A 188 -10.56 -3.18 5.63
N GLY A 189 -9.71 -2.27 6.12
CA GLY A 189 -8.26 -2.34 6.02
C GLY A 189 -7.60 -3.02 7.22
N GLY A 190 -7.66 -4.34 7.30
CA GLY A 190 -6.72 -5.13 8.10
C GLY A 190 -5.64 -5.72 7.20
N ALA A 191 -4.51 -6.13 7.77
CA ALA A 191 -3.44 -6.90 7.13
C ALA A 191 -3.89 -8.25 6.48
N GLY A 192 -5.19 -8.48 6.35
CA GLY A 192 -5.81 -9.58 5.64
C GLY A 192 -6.26 -9.25 4.21
N GLY A 193 -6.13 -8.03 3.70
CA GLY A 193 -6.61 -7.67 2.34
C GLY A 193 -5.93 -8.43 1.19
N ILE A 194 -4.63 -8.72 1.32
CA ILE A 194 -3.85 -9.46 0.32
C ILE A 194 -3.87 -10.98 0.60
N PHE A 195 -4.05 -11.39 1.86
CA PHE A 195 -4.24 -12.80 2.23
C PHE A 195 -5.69 -13.29 2.09
N ASN A 196 -6.62 -12.43 1.69
CA ASN A 196 -8.01 -12.80 1.38
C ASN A 196 -8.24 -13.26 -0.06
N VAL A 197 -7.18 -13.50 -0.84
CA VAL A 197 -7.26 -14.05 -2.22
C VAL A 197 -8.01 -15.40 -2.29
N GLY A 198 -8.24 -16.07 -1.14
CA GLY A 198 -9.02 -17.30 -1.05
C GLY A 198 -10.45 -17.16 -0.52
N LYS A 199 -10.84 -16.03 0.08
CA LYS A 199 -12.25 -15.79 0.46
C LYS A 199 -12.87 -15.03 -0.68
N SER A 200 -13.55 -15.78 -1.54
CA SER A 200 -14.46 -15.28 -2.56
C SER A 200 -15.13 -13.98 -2.08
N GLN A 201 -14.66 -12.84 -2.58
CA GLN A 201 -15.52 -11.69 -2.84
C GLN A 201 -16.43 -12.12 -3.99
N ALA A 202 -17.23 -13.18 -3.77
CA ALA A 202 -18.56 -13.18 -4.31
C ALA A 202 -19.11 -11.89 -3.74
N LYS A 203 -19.13 -10.84 -4.56
CA LYS A 203 -20.29 -9.98 -4.61
C LYS A 203 -21.44 -10.98 -4.57
N VAL A 204 -22.00 -11.17 -3.38
CA VAL A 204 -23.38 -11.54 -3.25
C VAL A 204 -24.03 -10.42 -4.03
N PHE A 205 -24.23 -10.67 -5.31
CA PHE A 205 -25.19 -9.93 -6.07
C PHE A 205 -26.49 -10.29 -5.35
N ASP A 206 -26.78 -9.57 -4.27
CA ASP A 206 -28.12 -9.18 -3.89
C ASP A 206 -28.66 -8.29 -5.02
N LYS A 207 -28.64 -8.83 -6.25
CA LYS A 207 -29.49 -8.36 -7.33
C LYS A 207 -30.83 -8.98 -7.01
N ASP A 208 -31.54 -8.27 -6.14
CA ASP A 208 -32.97 -8.32 -5.91
C ASP A 208 -33.55 -9.72 -5.76
N GLN A 209 -33.91 -10.04 -4.52
CA GLN A 209 -34.46 -11.31 -4.03
C GLN A 209 -35.74 -11.84 -4.72
N LYS A 210 -36.15 -11.30 -5.87
CA LYS A 210 -37.23 -11.85 -6.70
C LYS A 210 -36.90 -11.71 -8.16
N VAL A 211 -36.70 -12.84 -8.84
CA VAL A 211 -36.68 -12.87 -10.30
C VAL A 211 -38.06 -12.43 -10.79
N THR A 212 -38.12 -11.33 -11.54
CA THR A 212 -39.38 -10.79 -12.09
C THR A 212 -39.75 -11.41 -13.44
N THR A 213 -38.84 -12.17 -14.04
CA THR A 213 -39.03 -12.84 -15.33
C THR A 213 -39.87 -14.12 -15.15
N SER A 214 -40.87 -14.29 -16.00
CA SER A 214 -41.84 -15.37 -15.99
C SER A 214 -41.87 -16.11 -17.34
N PHE A 215 -42.63 -17.21 -17.45
CA PHE A 215 -42.78 -17.92 -18.74
C PHE A 215 -43.47 -17.09 -19.83
N LYS A 216 -44.12 -15.98 -19.46
CA LYS A 216 -44.71 -15.02 -20.40
C LYS A 216 -43.63 -14.23 -21.14
N ASP A 217 -42.46 -14.04 -20.53
CA ASP A 217 -41.36 -13.26 -21.09
C ASP A 217 -40.48 -14.09 -22.04
N VAL A 218 -40.70 -15.40 -22.10
CA VAL A 218 -40.02 -16.31 -23.02
C VAL A 218 -40.97 -16.59 -24.20
N ALA A 219 -40.60 -16.20 -25.41
CA ALA A 219 -41.40 -16.51 -26.60
C ALA A 219 -40.99 -17.88 -27.19
N GLY A 220 -41.97 -18.64 -27.70
CA GLY A 220 -41.73 -19.95 -28.32
C GLY A 220 -41.33 -21.05 -27.33
N LEU A 221 -40.53 -22.01 -27.79
CA LEU A 221 -39.95 -23.11 -26.99
C LEU A 221 -40.98 -23.95 -26.22
N ALA A 222 -42.13 -24.25 -26.82
CA ALA A 222 -43.25 -24.94 -26.15
C ALA A 222 -42.84 -26.28 -25.52
N GLU A 223 -42.06 -27.10 -26.23
CA GLU A 223 -41.56 -28.39 -25.74
C GLU A 223 -40.63 -28.21 -24.53
N ALA A 224 -39.64 -27.32 -24.62
CA ALA A 224 -38.71 -27.05 -23.53
C ALA A 224 -39.42 -26.45 -22.30
N LYS A 225 -40.43 -25.59 -22.50
CA LYS A 225 -41.26 -25.05 -21.42
C LYS A 225 -42.00 -26.15 -20.67
N GLN A 226 -42.60 -27.09 -21.39
CA GLN A 226 -43.31 -28.23 -20.80
C GLN A 226 -42.39 -29.10 -19.96
N GLU A 227 -41.15 -29.37 -20.42
CA GLU A 227 -40.17 -30.12 -19.63
C GLU A 227 -39.74 -29.39 -18.36
N VAL A 228 -39.50 -28.07 -18.43
CA VAL A 228 -39.09 -27.30 -17.24
C VAL A 228 -40.26 -26.97 -16.30
N GLU A 229 -41.51 -27.08 -16.77
CA GLU A 229 -42.70 -26.87 -15.94
C GLU A 229 -42.81 -27.92 -14.82
N GLU A 230 -42.37 -29.16 -15.07
CA GLU A 230 -42.25 -30.19 -14.03
C GLU A 230 -41.28 -29.75 -12.92
N ILE A 231 -40.16 -29.13 -13.30
CA ILE A 231 -39.17 -28.60 -12.35
C ILE A 231 -39.78 -27.46 -11.51
N VAL A 232 -40.62 -26.61 -12.13
CA VAL A 232 -41.34 -25.55 -11.41
C VAL A 232 -42.33 -26.14 -10.39
N GLU A 233 -43.15 -27.12 -10.78
CA GLU A 233 -44.10 -27.77 -9.87
C GLU A 233 -43.36 -28.44 -8.71
N PHE A 234 -42.23 -29.06 -9.01
CA PHE A 234 -41.36 -29.68 -8.02
C PHE A 234 -40.85 -28.66 -6.99
N LEU A 235 -40.34 -27.50 -7.45
CA LEU A 235 -39.79 -26.46 -6.57
C LEU A 235 -40.87 -25.78 -5.72
N ARG A 236 -42.09 -25.64 -6.24
CA ARG A 236 -43.24 -25.09 -5.48
C ARG A 236 -43.75 -26.06 -4.41
N ASN A 237 -43.81 -27.36 -4.71
CA ASN A 237 -44.42 -28.38 -3.83
C ASN A 237 -43.53 -29.62 -3.62
N PRO A 238 -42.31 -29.50 -3.07
CA PRO A 238 -41.36 -30.62 -2.97
C PRO A 238 -41.89 -31.79 -2.12
N ALA A 239 -42.76 -31.51 -1.14
CA ALA A 239 -43.36 -32.52 -0.27
C ALA A 239 -44.31 -33.48 -1.02
N LYS A 240 -45.01 -33.01 -2.06
CA LYS A 240 -45.95 -33.82 -2.86
C LYS A 240 -45.20 -34.93 -3.61
N PHE A 241 -44.10 -34.57 -4.26
CA PHE A 241 -43.28 -35.49 -5.03
C PHE A 241 -42.48 -36.47 -4.17
N THR A 242 -41.98 -36.00 -3.01
CA THR A 242 -41.24 -36.86 -2.07
C THR A 242 -42.15 -37.96 -1.48
N LYS A 243 -43.43 -37.66 -1.20
CA LYS A 243 -44.42 -38.64 -0.70
C LYS A 243 -44.75 -39.74 -1.72
N LEU A 244 -44.67 -39.41 -3.01
CA LEU A 244 -44.90 -40.35 -4.12
C LEU A 244 -43.64 -41.18 -4.46
N GLY A 245 -42.54 -41.01 -3.70
CA GLY A 245 -41.27 -41.69 -3.95
C GLY A 245 -40.44 -41.09 -5.09
N GLY A 246 -40.85 -39.94 -5.64
CA GLY A 246 -40.14 -39.23 -6.70
C GLY A 246 -38.82 -38.65 -6.20
N LYS A 247 -37.73 -38.89 -6.94
CA LYS A 247 -36.43 -38.26 -6.68
C LYS A 247 -36.34 -36.93 -7.41
N ILE A 248 -35.85 -35.92 -6.69
CA ILE A 248 -35.61 -34.58 -7.23
C ILE A 248 -34.55 -34.66 -8.34
N PRO A 249 -34.81 -34.16 -9.55
CA PRO A 249 -33.76 -33.95 -10.55
C PRO A 249 -32.69 -33.03 -9.97
N LYS A 250 -31.44 -33.50 -9.91
CA LYS A 250 -30.34 -32.73 -9.30
C LYS A 250 -29.82 -31.60 -10.21
N GLY A 251 -30.17 -31.64 -11.49
CA GLY A 251 -29.79 -30.63 -12.48
C GLY A 251 -30.41 -30.93 -13.84
N ALA A 252 -30.48 -29.90 -14.68
CA ALA A 252 -30.89 -29.99 -16.08
C ALA A 252 -29.84 -29.25 -16.92
N LEU A 253 -29.53 -29.79 -18.11
CA LEU A 253 -28.58 -29.18 -19.04
C LEU A 253 -29.35 -28.60 -20.23
N LEU A 254 -29.33 -27.28 -20.36
CA LEU A 254 -29.92 -26.59 -21.50
C LEU A 254 -28.89 -26.49 -22.63
N VAL A 255 -29.14 -27.16 -23.75
CA VAL A 255 -28.24 -27.18 -24.92
C VAL A 255 -28.89 -26.48 -26.11
N GLY A 256 -28.10 -25.69 -26.82
CA GLY A 256 -28.53 -25.06 -28.07
C GLY A 256 -27.59 -23.93 -28.49
N PRO A 257 -27.73 -23.41 -29.72
CA PRO A 257 -26.94 -22.29 -30.24
C PRO A 257 -26.92 -21.07 -29.30
N PRO A 258 -25.91 -20.19 -29.37
CA PRO A 258 -25.93 -18.93 -28.63
C PRO A 258 -27.15 -18.08 -29.04
N GLY A 259 -27.71 -17.34 -28.08
CA GLY A 259 -28.87 -16.45 -28.34
C GLY A 259 -30.26 -17.12 -28.31
N THR A 260 -30.37 -18.43 -28.08
CA THR A 260 -31.67 -19.15 -28.02
C THR A 260 -32.43 -19.00 -26.69
N GLY A 261 -32.03 -18.06 -25.83
CA GLY A 261 -32.75 -17.76 -24.59
C GLY A 261 -32.55 -18.76 -23.44
N LYS A 262 -31.50 -19.60 -23.43
CA LYS A 262 -31.20 -20.56 -22.34
C LYS A 262 -31.17 -19.89 -20.94
N THR A 263 -30.41 -18.80 -20.82
CA THR A 263 -30.30 -18.02 -19.58
C THR A 263 -31.62 -17.36 -19.20
N LEU A 264 -32.42 -16.94 -20.20
CA LEU A 264 -33.74 -16.35 -19.99
C LEU A 264 -34.76 -17.38 -19.50
N LEU A 265 -34.75 -18.59 -20.09
CA LEU A 265 -35.60 -19.70 -19.67
C LEU A 265 -35.28 -20.13 -18.23
N ALA A 266 -33.99 -20.27 -17.88
CA ALA A 266 -33.58 -20.60 -16.51
C ALA A 266 -34.04 -19.56 -15.48
N ARG A 267 -33.98 -18.26 -15.82
CA ARG A 267 -34.53 -17.19 -14.97
C ARG A 267 -36.04 -17.27 -14.88
N ALA A 268 -36.73 -17.52 -15.98
CA ALA A 268 -38.19 -17.66 -16.00
C ALA A 268 -38.67 -18.82 -15.11
N VAL A 269 -37.96 -19.96 -15.11
CA VAL A 269 -38.24 -21.09 -14.20
C VAL A 269 -38.13 -20.66 -12.72
N ALA A 270 -37.10 -19.88 -12.37
CA ALA A 270 -36.94 -19.38 -11.00
C ALA A 270 -38.03 -18.39 -10.60
N GLY A 271 -38.43 -17.49 -11.51
CA GLY A 271 -39.51 -16.54 -11.28
C GLY A 271 -40.87 -17.23 -11.15
N GLU A 272 -41.17 -18.21 -12.00
CA GLU A 272 -42.37 -19.04 -11.89
C GLU A 272 -42.39 -19.83 -10.58
N ALA A 273 -41.27 -20.45 -10.18
CA ALA A 273 -41.18 -21.13 -8.89
C ALA A 273 -41.14 -20.16 -7.69
N SER A 274 -40.91 -18.86 -7.92
CA SER A 274 -40.72 -17.83 -6.88
C SER A 274 -39.61 -18.19 -5.88
N VAL A 275 -38.51 -18.75 -6.39
CA VAL A 275 -37.34 -19.16 -5.59
C VAL A 275 -36.12 -18.27 -5.89
N PRO A 276 -35.14 -18.17 -4.98
CA PRO A 276 -33.89 -17.47 -5.25
C PRO A 276 -33.14 -18.05 -6.44
N PHE A 277 -32.53 -17.18 -7.25
CA PHE A 277 -31.75 -17.54 -8.43
C PHE A 277 -30.29 -17.11 -8.24
N PHE A 278 -29.40 -18.08 -8.13
CA PHE A 278 -27.96 -17.88 -8.09
C PHE A 278 -27.39 -18.11 -9.50
N SER A 279 -26.49 -17.25 -9.95
CA SER A 279 -25.89 -17.33 -11.29
C SER A 279 -24.37 -17.21 -11.19
N MET A 280 -23.65 -18.04 -11.93
CA MET A 280 -22.19 -17.99 -12.07
C MET A 280 -21.81 -18.37 -13.50
N SER A 281 -20.70 -17.84 -14.04
CA SER A 281 -20.18 -18.27 -15.33
C SER A 281 -19.18 -19.41 -15.15
N GLY A 282 -19.19 -20.39 -16.06
CA GLY A 282 -18.23 -21.48 -16.09
C GLY A 282 -16.78 -20.99 -16.29
N SER A 283 -16.63 -19.89 -17.02
CA SER A 283 -15.35 -19.19 -17.19
C SER A 283 -14.80 -18.60 -15.87
N ASP A 284 -15.66 -18.29 -14.88
CA ASP A 284 -15.23 -17.78 -13.56
C ASP A 284 -14.44 -18.82 -12.75
N PHE A 285 -14.44 -20.09 -13.16
CA PHE A 285 -13.68 -21.16 -12.51
C PHE A 285 -12.27 -21.35 -13.08
N VAL A 286 -11.99 -20.81 -14.27
CA VAL A 286 -10.70 -20.95 -14.96
C VAL A 286 -9.86 -19.71 -14.69
N GLU A 287 -9.19 -19.70 -13.53
CA GLU A 287 -8.32 -18.59 -13.11
C GLU A 287 -6.85 -18.99 -13.07
N MET A 288 -5.96 -18.00 -13.17
CA MET A 288 -4.49 -18.19 -13.09
C MET A 288 -4.02 -18.74 -11.74
N PHE A 289 -4.85 -18.63 -10.70
CA PHE A 289 -4.52 -19.06 -9.35
C PHE A 289 -5.16 -20.40 -9.01
N VAL A 290 -4.32 -21.41 -8.76
CA VAL A 290 -4.74 -22.76 -8.40
C VAL A 290 -5.63 -22.73 -7.15
N GLY A 291 -6.79 -23.39 -7.21
CA GLY A 291 -7.67 -23.60 -6.07
C GLY A 291 -8.68 -22.47 -5.79
N VAL A 292 -8.54 -21.29 -6.41
CA VAL A 292 -9.48 -20.18 -6.22
C VAL A 292 -10.85 -20.51 -6.81
N GLY A 293 -10.91 -21.03 -8.04
CA GLY A 293 -12.15 -21.47 -8.68
C GLY A 293 -12.90 -22.54 -7.86
N ALA A 294 -12.18 -23.53 -7.35
CA ALA A 294 -12.76 -24.60 -6.52
C ALA A 294 -13.32 -24.09 -5.17
N SER A 295 -12.79 -23.00 -4.62
CA SER A 295 -13.36 -22.38 -3.42
C SER A 295 -14.68 -21.68 -3.73
N ARG A 296 -14.78 -20.99 -4.87
CA ARG A 296 -16.02 -20.31 -5.29
C ARG A 296 -17.17 -21.29 -5.50
N VAL A 297 -16.92 -22.46 -6.11
CA VAL A 297 -17.93 -23.53 -6.22
C VAL A 297 -18.46 -23.89 -4.84
N ARG A 298 -17.56 -24.18 -3.90
CA ARG A 298 -17.95 -24.61 -2.54
C ARG A 298 -18.76 -23.54 -1.83
N ASP A 299 -18.35 -22.28 -1.92
CA ASP A 299 -19.04 -21.17 -1.29
C ASP A 299 -20.42 -20.90 -1.92
N LEU A 300 -20.55 -21.01 -3.25
CA LEU A 300 -21.81 -20.88 -3.98
C LEU A 300 -22.81 -21.96 -3.52
N PHE A 301 -22.39 -23.22 -3.49
CA PHE A 301 -23.24 -24.33 -3.05
C PHE A 301 -23.60 -24.25 -1.56
N LYS A 302 -22.69 -23.73 -0.72
CA LYS A 302 -22.98 -23.48 0.70
C LYS A 302 -24.09 -22.43 0.86
N GLN A 303 -23.97 -21.29 0.18
CA GLN A 303 -24.98 -20.22 0.22
C GLN A 303 -26.33 -20.67 -0.35
N ALA A 304 -26.32 -21.45 -1.44
CA ALA A 304 -27.52 -22.01 -2.02
C ALA A 304 -28.24 -22.97 -1.06
N LYS A 305 -27.48 -23.81 -0.34
CA LYS A 305 -28.06 -24.74 0.66
C LYS A 305 -28.73 -24.00 1.82
N GLU A 306 -28.21 -22.85 2.22
CA GLU A 306 -28.79 -22.00 3.26
C GLU A 306 -30.10 -21.31 2.81
N LYS A 307 -30.27 -21.07 1.49
CA LYS A 307 -31.46 -20.42 0.91
C LYS A 307 -32.37 -21.39 0.13
N ALA A 308 -32.31 -22.69 0.42
CA ALA A 308 -33.13 -23.69 -0.26
C ALA A 308 -34.64 -23.55 0.10
N PRO A 309 -35.57 -23.78 -0.84
CA PRO A 309 -35.36 -24.17 -2.24
C PRO A 309 -34.88 -23.00 -3.12
N CYS A 310 -33.92 -23.25 -4.00
CA CYS A 310 -33.32 -22.24 -4.90
C CYS A 310 -32.84 -22.88 -6.21
N ILE A 311 -32.55 -22.06 -7.22
CA ILE A 311 -31.93 -22.49 -8.48
C ILE A 311 -30.51 -21.95 -8.56
N ILE A 312 -29.57 -22.81 -8.93
CA ILE A 312 -28.20 -22.43 -9.30
C ILE A 312 -28.06 -22.59 -10.82
N PHE A 313 -27.75 -21.50 -11.50
CA PHE A 313 -27.48 -21.46 -12.93
C PHE A 313 -25.98 -21.29 -13.16
N ILE A 314 -25.40 -22.20 -13.93
CA ILE A 314 -24.00 -22.15 -14.37
C ILE A 314 -24.03 -21.97 -15.88
N ASP A 315 -23.68 -20.77 -16.34
CA ASP A 315 -23.52 -20.51 -17.78
C ASP A 315 -22.19 -21.08 -18.28
N GLU A 316 -22.04 -21.34 -19.58
CA GLU A 316 -20.76 -21.79 -20.18
C GLU A 316 -20.10 -22.98 -19.43
N ILE A 317 -20.89 -23.97 -19.03
CA ILE A 317 -20.41 -25.12 -18.25
C ILE A 317 -19.35 -25.96 -19.00
N ASP A 318 -19.30 -25.83 -20.33
CA ASP A 318 -18.28 -26.45 -21.19
C ASP A 318 -16.86 -25.94 -20.90
N ALA A 319 -16.71 -24.75 -20.30
CA ALA A 319 -15.42 -24.24 -19.85
C ALA A 319 -14.76 -25.13 -18.78
N ILE A 320 -15.56 -25.81 -17.94
CA ILE A 320 -15.08 -26.68 -16.86
C ILE A 320 -15.32 -28.17 -17.12
N GLY A 321 -16.24 -28.50 -18.02
CA GLY A 321 -16.67 -29.88 -18.31
C GLY A 321 -15.82 -30.63 -19.33
N ARG A 322 -14.67 -30.09 -19.77
CA ARG A 322 -13.80 -30.78 -20.74
C ARG A 322 -13.23 -32.06 -20.15
N ALA A 323 -13.26 -33.13 -20.94
CA ALA A 323 -12.65 -34.40 -20.57
C ALA A 323 -11.17 -34.23 -20.21
N ARG A 324 -10.77 -34.81 -19.08
CA ARG A 324 -9.38 -34.78 -18.60
C ARG A 324 -8.53 -35.70 -19.48
N GLY A 325 -7.48 -35.18 -20.11
CA GLY A 325 -6.40 -35.99 -20.71
C GLY A 325 -6.70 -36.67 -22.05
N LYS A 326 -6.79 -35.88 -23.14
CA LYS A 326 -6.68 -36.41 -24.50
C LYS A 326 -5.57 -35.74 -25.33
N ASN A 327 -4.51 -35.31 -24.65
CA ASN A 327 -3.22 -34.93 -25.25
C ASN A 327 -2.11 -35.31 -24.26
N SER A 328 -1.59 -36.52 -24.41
CA SER A 328 -0.19 -36.88 -24.13
C SER A 328 0.38 -37.36 -25.44
#